data_AF-A0A1I7XHE3-F1
#
_entry.id   AF-A0A1I7XHE3-F1
#
_cell.length_a   1.000
_cell.length_b   1.000
_cell.length_c   1.000
_cell.angle_alpha   90.00
_cell.angle_beta   90.00
_cell.angle_gamma   90.00
#
_symmetry.space_group_name_H-M   'P 1'
#
loop_
_entity.id
_entity.type
_entity.pdbx_description
1 polymer ?
#
loop_
_entity_poly.entity_id
_entity_poly.type
_entity_poly.pdbx_seq_one_letter_code
_entity_poly.pdbx_strand_id
1 'polypeptide(L)'
;MLQMSLPATFNTDRSESIAFGDLTSVGDCHEECQGGCTEPRSAVACFSCRNFTQTLRNKAGNGFKCVQRCDDTYYLDGDKCKMCSPHCHSCTKSEICETCPGSQLLIDVNHFGQLDHGKCVDHCPSGLVADYESNLVQARCILREEKCGEGYYLDALGKCGQCDGACVTCHGPGSLNCDTCAGGYGNRSTGYCRECCTEGQDAESYHCEDCSLGTVYAIHGQHSSSFFWSLIWIMVIVFIIIFVGLIAYYFFKDEKDQIDYTPLPHYNSATGDVHLLDSDSDSDDAVFESKLSCDI
;
A
#
# COMPACT_ATOMS: atom_id res chain seq x y z
N MET A 1 -57.40 -56.39 -50.27
CA MET A 1 -57.25 -57.68 -49.57
C MET A 1 -55.77 -58.01 -49.60
N LEU A 2 -54.95 -58.09 -48.56
CA LEU A 2 -55.00 -57.99 -47.09
C LEU A 2 -53.76 -57.13 -46.69
N GLN A 3 -53.77 -56.20 -45.70
CA GLN A 3 -53.54 -56.41 -44.24
C GLN A 3 -52.34 -57.34 -43.93
N MET A 4 -51.38 -57.11 -43.02
CA MET A 4 -51.25 -56.35 -41.75
C MET A 4 -49.77 -56.55 -41.29
N SER A 5 -48.97 -55.52 -40.97
CA SER A 5 -48.62 -54.95 -39.63
C SER A 5 -47.67 -55.73 -38.68
N LEU A 6 -46.67 -55.00 -38.13
CA LEU A 6 -45.91 -55.12 -36.83
C LEU A 6 -44.51 -55.83 -36.82
N PRO A 7 -43.60 -55.57 -35.83
CA PRO A 7 -42.87 -54.32 -35.56
C PRO A 7 -41.35 -54.50 -35.20
N ALA A 8 -40.73 -53.36 -34.85
CA ALA A 8 -39.36 -53.05 -34.42
C ALA A 8 -38.53 -54.08 -33.60
N THR A 9 -37.22 -54.07 -33.86
CA THR A 9 -36.18 -54.09 -32.81
C THR A 9 -35.11 -53.05 -33.14
N PHE A 10 -35.19 -51.90 -32.48
CA PHE A 10 -34.11 -50.92 -32.42
C PHE A 10 -33.12 -51.47 -31.38
N ASN A 11 -31.98 -51.99 -31.83
CA ASN A 11 -30.87 -52.28 -30.94
C ASN A 11 -30.35 -50.93 -30.43
N THR A 12 -30.91 -50.49 -29.30
CA THR A 12 -30.25 -49.54 -28.41
C THR A 12 -28.93 -50.17 -28.01
N ASP A 13 -27.86 -49.77 -28.68
CA ASP A 13 -26.50 -50.08 -28.25
C ASP A 13 -26.35 -49.53 -26.83
N ARG A 14 -26.16 -50.47 -25.92
CA ARG A 14 -26.11 -50.24 -24.49
C ARG A 14 -24.77 -49.57 -24.23
N SER A 15 -24.80 -48.27 -23.97
CA SER A 15 -23.64 -47.54 -23.43
C SER A 15 -23.28 -48.15 -22.07
N GLU A 16 -22.48 -49.21 -22.08
CA GLU A 16 -21.83 -49.74 -20.89
C GLU A 16 -20.87 -48.68 -20.36
N SER A 17 -21.05 -48.31 -19.09
CA SER A 17 -20.14 -47.43 -18.38
C SER A 17 -18.79 -48.13 -18.24
N ILE A 18 -17.84 -47.77 -19.11
CA ILE A 18 -16.46 -48.24 -19.06
C ILE A 18 -15.88 -47.90 -17.67
N ALA A 19 -15.55 -48.94 -16.89
CA ALA A 19 -14.91 -48.77 -15.60
C ALA A 19 -13.44 -48.32 -15.79
N PHE A 20 -12.89 -47.61 -14.80
CA PHE A 20 -11.52 -47.05 -14.77
C PHE A 20 -10.36 -48.07 -14.88
N GLY A 21 -10.63 -49.33 -15.27
CA GLY A 21 -9.65 -50.40 -15.44
C GLY A 21 -9.60 -51.04 -16.84
N ASP A 22 -10.42 -50.59 -17.80
CA ASP A 22 -10.55 -51.23 -19.14
C ASP A 22 -9.93 -50.41 -20.29
N LEU A 23 -9.24 -49.32 -19.96
CA LEU A 23 -8.60 -48.44 -20.94
C LEU A 23 -7.23 -49.02 -21.35
N THR A 24 -7.19 -49.69 -22.49
CA THR A 24 -5.93 -50.12 -23.10
C THR A 24 -5.32 -48.95 -23.87
N SER A 25 -4.03 -48.68 -23.63
CA SER A 25 -3.32 -47.66 -24.38
C SER A 25 -3.15 -48.11 -25.83
N VAL A 26 -3.44 -47.21 -26.77
CA VAL A 26 -2.99 -47.38 -28.15
C VAL A 26 -1.48 -47.14 -28.23
N GLY A 27 -0.83 -47.71 -29.25
CA GLY A 27 0.58 -47.44 -29.54
C GLY A 27 0.77 -46.06 -30.20
N ASP A 28 2.02 -45.58 -30.28
CA ASP A 28 2.40 -44.31 -30.94
C ASP A 28 1.70 -43.07 -30.34
N CYS A 29 1.71 -42.95 -29.01
CA CYS A 29 1.14 -41.80 -28.30
C CYS A 29 1.93 -40.50 -28.54
N HIS A 30 1.28 -39.34 -28.30
CA HIS A 30 1.95 -38.04 -28.33
C HIS A 30 3.08 -37.98 -27.29
N GLU A 31 4.16 -37.24 -27.58
CA GLU A 31 5.35 -37.14 -26.72
C GLU A 31 5.08 -36.57 -25.31
N GLU A 32 4.01 -35.80 -25.20
CA GLU A 32 3.54 -35.20 -23.95
C GLU A 32 2.62 -36.10 -23.12
N CYS A 33 2.22 -37.27 -23.65
CA CYS A 33 1.41 -38.22 -22.90
C CYS A 33 2.25 -39.01 -21.90
N GLN A 34 1.71 -39.20 -20.70
CA GLN A 34 2.24 -40.10 -19.69
C GLN A 34 1.21 -41.20 -19.38
N GLY A 35 1.67 -42.44 -19.18
CA GLY A 35 0.80 -43.56 -18.80
C GLY A 35 -0.08 -44.14 -19.91
N GLY A 36 -0.10 -43.56 -21.11
CA GLY A 36 -0.81 -44.07 -22.28
C GLY A 36 -1.75 -43.05 -22.93
N CYS A 37 -2.42 -43.46 -24.01
CA CYS A 37 -3.36 -42.63 -24.75
C CYS A 37 -4.51 -43.47 -25.35
N THR A 38 -5.63 -42.81 -25.66
CA THR A 38 -6.76 -43.43 -26.39
C THR A 38 -6.64 -43.27 -27.91
N GLU A 39 -5.87 -42.30 -28.39
CA GLU A 39 -5.67 -42.00 -29.81
C GLU A 39 -4.17 -41.75 -30.10
N PRO A 40 -3.61 -42.34 -31.17
CA PRO A 40 -2.20 -42.17 -31.50
C PRO A 40 -1.90 -40.72 -31.88
N ARG A 41 -0.72 -40.23 -31.51
CA ARG A 41 -0.18 -38.88 -31.82
C ARG A 41 -1.07 -37.71 -31.41
N SER A 42 -2.04 -37.91 -30.51
CA SER A 42 -2.99 -36.89 -30.09
C SER A 42 -2.70 -36.38 -28.67
N ALA A 43 -2.37 -35.10 -28.53
CA ALA A 43 -2.09 -34.46 -27.25
C ALA A 43 -3.33 -34.25 -26.36
N VAL A 44 -4.53 -34.51 -26.89
CA VAL A 44 -5.82 -34.38 -26.18
C VAL A 44 -6.42 -35.73 -25.77
N ALA A 45 -5.73 -36.82 -26.10
CA ALA A 45 -6.15 -38.20 -25.88
C ALA A 45 -5.28 -38.93 -24.85
N CYS A 46 -4.41 -38.21 -24.14
CA CYS A 46 -3.54 -38.78 -23.13
C CYS A 46 -4.33 -39.16 -21.87
N PHE A 47 -3.89 -40.19 -21.15
CA PHE A 47 -4.44 -40.50 -19.81
C PHE A 47 -3.93 -39.52 -18.75
N SER A 48 -2.66 -39.12 -18.83
CA SER A 48 -2.08 -38.02 -18.07
C SER A 48 -1.02 -37.28 -18.88
N CYS A 49 -0.65 -36.09 -18.42
CA CYS A 49 0.36 -35.26 -19.06
C CYS A 49 1.71 -35.41 -18.38
N ARG A 50 2.77 -35.35 -19.19
CA ARG A 50 4.16 -35.35 -18.71
C ARG A 50 4.55 -34.03 -18.05
N ASN A 51 4.18 -32.90 -18.68
CA ASN A 51 4.51 -31.55 -18.24
C ASN A 51 3.27 -30.85 -17.69
N PHE A 52 2.51 -30.14 -18.54
CA PHE A 52 1.40 -29.31 -18.12
C PHE A 52 0.07 -29.76 -18.72
N THR A 53 -0.99 -29.55 -17.96
CA THR A 53 -2.36 -29.85 -18.37
C THR A 53 -3.11 -28.55 -18.67
N GLN A 54 -3.60 -28.40 -19.90
CA GLN A 54 -4.39 -27.24 -20.32
C GLN A 54 -5.85 -27.60 -20.51
N THR A 55 -6.75 -26.85 -19.85
CA THR A 55 -8.20 -27.10 -19.90
C THR A 55 -8.81 -26.58 -21.20
N LEU A 56 -9.64 -27.40 -21.84
CA LEU A 56 -10.31 -27.04 -23.10
C LEU A 56 -11.71 -26.50 -22.83
N ARG A 57 -12.01 -25.32 -23.38
CA ARG A 57 -13.29 -24.59 -23.15
C ARG A 57 -14.50 -25.25 -23.83
N ASN A 58 -14.29 -26.04 -24.89
CA ASN A 58 -15.34 -26.50 -25.80
C ASN A 58 -15.75 -27.98 -25.64
N LYS A 59 -15.19 -28.72 -24.68
CA LYS A 59 -15.57 -30.12 -24.41
C LYS A 59 -16.34 -30.15 -23.09
N ALA A 60 -17.57 -30.67 -23.12
CA ALA A 60 -18.61 -30.62 -22.08
C ALA A 60 -18.26 -31.27 -20.72
N GLY A 61 -17.15 -30.85 -20.11
CA GLY A 61 -16.59 -31.40 -18.88
C GLY A 61 -15.50 -32.42 -19.19
N ASN A 62 -14.28 -32.10 -18.74
CA ASN A 62 -13.13 -33.02 -18.55
C ASN A 62 -12.16 -33.20 -19.73
N GLY A 63 -12.26 -32.40 -20.80
CA GLY A 63 -11.23 -32.39 -21.85
C GLY A 63 -9.99 -31.58 -21.45
N PHE A 64 -8.81 -32.18 -21.57
CA PHE A 64 -7.53 -31.48 -21.42
C PHE A 64 -6.61 -31.72 -22.63
N LYS A 65 -5.63 -30.84 -22.79
CA LYS A 65 -4.53 -30.94 -23.75
C LYS A 65 -3.22 -30.97 -22.96
N CYS A 66 -2.35 -31.92 -23.26
CA CYS A 66 -1.00 -31.93 -22.71
C CYS A 66 -0.09 -31.01 -23.52
N VAL A 67 0.63 -30.13 -22.82
CA VAL A 67 1.49 -29.11 -23.44
C VAL A 67 2.82 -29.00 -22.72
N GLN A 68 3.88 -28.69 -23.47
CA GLN A 68 5.20 -28.36 -22.92
C GLN A 68 5.26 -26.97 -22.30
N ARG A 69 4.43 -26.05 -22.81
CA ARG A 69 4.24 -24.67 -22.32
C ARG A 69 2.77 -24.32 -22.51
N CYS A 70 2.22 -23.54 -21.58
CA CYS A 70 0.87 -23.02 -21.74
C CYS A 70 0.76 -22.19 -23.03
N ASP A 71 -0.31 -22.41 -23.79
CA ASP A 71 -0.62 -21.59 -24.96
C ASP A 71 -0.90 -20.13 -24.53
N ASP A 72 -0.83 -19.20 -25.48
CA ASP A 72 -1.26 -17.81 -25.27
C ASP A 72 -2.70 -17.78 -24.73
N THR A 73 -3.06 -16.78 -23.92
CA THR A 73 -4.30 -16.71 -23.13
C THR A 73 -4.39 -17.65 -21.93
N TYR A 74 -3.32 -18.37 -21.61
CA TYR A 74 -3.21 -19.17 -20.38
C TYR A 74 -1.98 -18.78 -19.56
N TYR A 75 -2.10 -18.87 -18.24
CA TYR A 75 -1.00 -18.73 -17.29
C TYR A 75 -0.76 -20.04 -16.55
N LEU A 76 0.48 -20.24 -16.12
CA LEU A 76 0.86 -21.42 -15.37
C LEU A 76 0.48 -21.26 -13.89
N ASP A 77 -0.31 -22.20 -13.38
CA ASP A 77 -0.63 -22.32 -11.96
C ASP A 77 -0.34 -23.75 -11.49
N GLY A 78 0.86 -23.96 -10.95
CA GLY A 78 1.37 -25.29 -10.63
C GLY A 78 1.65 -26.11 -11.90
N ASP A 79 0.96 -27.24 -12.05
CA ASP A 79 1.00 -28.15 -13.20
C ASP A 79 -0.13 -27.90 -14.23
N LYS A 80 -0.94 -26.86 -14.00
CA LYS A 80 -2.14 -26.57 -14.80
C LYS A 80 -2.03 -25.22 -15.48
N CYS A 81 -2.35 -25.21 -16.77
CA CYS A 81 -2.54 -23.99 -17.52
C CYS A 81 -3.97 -23.48 -17.29
N LYS A 82 -4.09 -22.36 -16.59
CA LYS A 82 -5.37 -21.69 -16.31
C LYS A 82 -5.59 -20.55 -17.28
N MET A 83 -6.84 -20.32 -17.67
CA MET A 83 -7.15 -19.29 -18.65
C MET A 83 -7.04 -17.89 -18.03
N CYS A 84 -6.51 -16.95 -18.79
CA CYS A 84 -6.52 -15.54 -18.49
C CYS A 84 -7.94 -14.97 -18.50
N SER A 85 -8.13 -13.80 -17.88
CA SER A 85 -9.33 -12.99 -18.06
C SER A 85 -9.55 -12.70 -19.55
N PRO A 86 -10.80 -12.64 -20.03
CA PRO A 86 -11.10 -12.29 -21.43
C PRO A 86 -10.60 -10.90 -21.84
N HIS A 87 -10.19 -10.06 -20.89
CA HIS A 87 -9.61 -8.74 -21.13
C HIS A 87 -8.08 -8.77 -21.31
N CYS A 88 -7.43 -9.93 -21.19
CA CYS A 88 -6.00 -10.10 -21.42
C CYS A 88 -5.74 -10.95 -22.66
N HIS A 89 -4.63 -10.70 -23.35
CA HIS A 89 -4.10 -11.61 -24.36
C HIS A 89 -3.11 -12.62 -23.74
N SER A 90 -2.14 -12.15 -22.96
CA SER A 90 -1.32 -12.98 -22.08
C SER A 90 -1.36 -12.43 -20.65
N CYS A 91 -1.11 -13.29 -19.66
CA CYS A 91 -1.24 -12.91 -18.26
C CYS A 91 -0.30 -13.72 -17.35
N THR A 92 0.09 -13.13 -16.22
CA THR A 92 0.80 -13.85 -15.15
C THR A 92 -0.17 -14.51 -14.16
N LYS A 93 -1.35 -13.90 -14.00
CA LYS A 93 -2.47 -14.36 -13.18
C LYS A 93 -3.78 -14.04 -13.90
N SER A 94 -4.89 -14.61 -13.44
CA SER A 94 -6.19 -14.42 -14.08
C SER A 94 -6.54 -12.96 -14.42
N GLU A 95 -6.19 -12.00 -13.56
CA GLU A 95 -6.52 -10.58 -13.73
C GLU A 95 -5.31 -9.67 -14.00
N ILE A 96 -4.09 -10.21 -14.02
CA ILE A 96 -2.87 -9.42 -14.25
C ILE A 96 -2.37 -9.73 -15.66
N CYS A 97 -2.75 -8.89 -16.61
CA CYS A 97 -2.33 -9.02 -17.99
C CYS A 97 -0.84 -8.66 -18.14
N GLU A 98 -0.14 -9.40 -18.98
CA GLU A 98 1.19 -9.02 -19.51
C GLU A 98 1.04 -8.37 -20.88
N THR A 99 0.04 -8.80 -21.66
CA THR A 99 -0.32 -8.16 -22.92
C THR A 99 -1.83 -8.02 -23.04
N CYS A 100 -2.26 -6.94 -23.69
CA CYS A 100 -3.66 -6.62 -23.93
C CYS A 100 -4.09 -7.02 -25.36
N PRO A 101 -5.35 -7.42 -25.54
CA PRO A 101 -5.88 -7.74 -26.85
C PRO A 101 -6.01 -6.48 -27.73
N GLY A 102 -5.70 -6.63 -29.02
CA GLY A 102 -5.89 -5.56 -30.01
C GLY A 102 -4.96 -4.36 -29.78
N SER A 103 -5.53 -3.15 -29.87
CA SER A 103 -4.79 -1.88 -29.74
C SER A 103 -4.93 -1.23 -28.35
N GLN A 104 -5.27 -2.03 -27.33
CA GLN A 104 -5.41 -1.53 -25.96
C GLN A 104 -4.04 -1.26 -25.31
N LEU A 105 -4.04 -0.34 -24.36
CA LEU A 105 -2.88 0.08 -23.58
C LEU A 105 -2.81 -0.72 -22.28
N LEU A 106 -1.62 -1.22 -21.96
CA LEU A 106 -1.36 -1.90 -20.69
C LEU A 106 -0.95 -0.90 -19.60
N ILE A 107 -1.59 -0.94 -18.43
CA ILE A 107 -1.16 -0.14 -17.28
C ILE A 107 0.09 -0.79 -16.65
N ASP A 108 1.24 -0.16 -16.85
CA ASP A 108 2.55 -0.63 -16.41
C ASP A 108 3.10 0.27 -15.29
N VAL A 109 2.35 0.35 -14.20
CA VAL A 109 2.71 1.20 -13.06
C VAL A 109 2.51 0.42 -11.78
N ASN A 110 3.58 0.24 -11.01
CA ASN A 110 3.53 -0.32 -9.67
C ASN A 110 3.09 0.77 -8.68
N HIS A 111 1.84 1.24 -8.79
CA HIS A 111 1.32 2.19 -7.83
C HIS A 111 1.02 1.48 -6.51
N PHE A 112 1.77 1.81 -5.45
CA PHE A 112 1.54 1.37 -4.07
C PHE A 112 0.22 1.97 -3.54
N GLY A 113 -0.92 1.47 -4.03
CA GLY A 113 -2.23 1.93 -3.57
C GLY A 113 -3.40 1.62 -4.50
N GLN A 114 -3.14 1.37 -5.79
CA GLN A 114 -4.20 1.10 -6.77
C GLN A 114 -3.85 -0.14 -7.60
N LEU A 115 -4.71 -1.17 -7.47
CA LEU A 115 -4.59 -2.49 -8.11
C LEU A 115 -4.83 -2.44 -9.64
N ASP A 116 -4.34 -1.40 -10.31
CA ASP A 116 -4.56 -1.21 -11.74
C ASP A 116 -3.40 -1.70 -12.60
N HIS A 117 -2.29 -2.11 -11.99
CA HIS A 117 -1.20 -2.77 -12.70
C HIS A 117 -1.70 -4.04 -13.42
N GLY A 118 -1.30 -4.18 -14.69
CA GLY A 118 -1.70 -5.32 -15.50
C GLY A 118 -3.14 -5.23 -16.02
N LYS A 119 -3.78 -4.06 -15.97
CA LYS A 119 -5.09 -3.84 -16.62
C LYS A 119 -4.93 -3.27 -18.02
N CYS A 120 -5.85 -3.68 -18.88
CA CYS A 120 -5.95 -3.23 -20.26
C CYS A 120 -7.02 -2.15 -20.39
N VAL A 121 -6.67 -1.02 -20.99
CA VAL A 121 -7.55 0.15 -21.14
C VAL A 121 -7.43 0.74 -22.54
N ASP A 122 -8.50 1.37 -23.03
CA ASP A 122 -8.44 2.06 -24.33
C ASP A 122 -7.74 3.42 -24.24
N HIS A 123 -7.80 4.06 -23.07
CA HIS A 123 -7.17 5.36 -22.79
C HIS A 123 -6.54 5.34 -21.39
N CYS A 124 -5.37 5.98 -21.24
CA CYS A 124 -4.71 6.07 -19.94
C CYS A 124 -5.50 6.94 -18.96
N PRO A 125 -5.63 6.51 -17.68
CA PRO A 125 -6.28 7.31 -16.64
C PRO A 125 -5.46 8.55 -16.27
N SER A 126 -6.07 9.48 -15.55
CA SER A 126 -5.43 10.72 -15.09
C SER A 126 -4.12 10.46 -14.35
N GLY A 127 -3.07 11.20 -14.70
CA GLY A 127 -1.72 11.04 -14.12
C GLY A 127 -0.81 10.08 -14.90
N LEU A 128 -1.37 9.28 -15.82
CA LEU A 128 -0.61 8.43 -16.72
C LEU A 128 -0.61 8.98 -18.14
N VAL A 129 0.43 8.62 -18.89
CA VAL A 129 0.58 9.01 -20.29
C VAL A 129 0.82 7.77 -21.13
N ALA A 130 0.19 7.73 -22.32
CA ALA A 130 0.43 6.67 -23.28
C ALA A 130 1.85 6.78 -23.85
N ASP A 131 2.55 5.67 -23.79
CA ASP A 131 3.86 5.48 -24.37
C ASP A 131 3.78 4.40 -25.45
N TYR A 132 3.96 4.86 -26.69
CA TYR A 132 3.92 4.06 -27.90
C TYR A 132 5.32 3.68 -28.39
N GLU A 133 6.38 4.17 -27.72
CA GLU A 133 7.75 4.14 -28.25
C GLU A 133 8.67 3.22 -27.45
N SER A 134 8.52 3.18 -26.12
CA SER A 134 9.46 2.40 -25.29
C SER A 134 9.31 0.89 -25.40
N ASN A 135 8.15 0.40 -25.83
CA ASN A 135 7.87 -1.03 -25.95
C ASN A 135 7.38 -1.37 -27.36
N LEU A 136 8.18 -2.15 -28.08
CA LEU A 136 7.91 -2.59 -29.45
C LEU A 136 6.78 -3.62 -29.55
N VAL A 137 6.46 -4.31 -28.45
CA VAL A 137 5.43 -5.36 -28.41
C VAL A 137 4.06 -4.74 -28.20
N GLN A 138 3.95 -3.78 -27.27
CA GLN A 138 2.68 -3.17 -26.92
C GLN A 138 2.85 -1.80 -26.27
N ALA A 139 1.99 -0.86 -26.65
CA ALA A 139 1.91 0.44 -26.01
C ALA A 139 1.38 0.32 -24.56
N ARG A 140 1.92 1.16 -23.68
CA ARG A 140 1.66 1.12 -22.24
C ARG A 140 1.28 2.49 -21.67
N CYS A 141 0.57 2.48 -20.56
CA CYS A 141 0.36 3.64 -19.72
C CYS A 141 1.43 3.65 -18.64
N ILE A 142 2.29 4.65 -18.69
CA ILE A 142 3.37 4.88 -17.72
C ILE A 142 3.17 6.21 -17.00
N LEU A 143 3.95 6.45 -15.95
CA LEU A 143 3.94 7.73 -15.25
C LEU A 143 4.45 8.85 -16.16
N ARG A 144 3.92 10.06 -15.97
CA ARG A 144 4.32 11.24 -16.75
C ARG A 144 5.82 11.53 -16.63
N GLU A 145 6.38 11.31 -15.45
CA GLU A 145 7.80 11.49 -15.12
C GLU A 145 8.71 10.49 -15.86
N GLU A 146 8.24 9.25 -16.03
CA GLU A 146 9.02 8.18 -16.66
C GLU A 146 9.09 8.30 -18.19
N LYS A 147 8.13 9.02 -18.81
CA LYS A 147 8.05 9.12 -20.27
C LYS A 147 9.27 9.78 -20.91
N CYS A 148 9.79 10.82 -20.27
CA CYS A 148 10.89 11.60 -20.83
C CYS A 148 12.26 11.24 -20.25
N GLY A 149 12.28 10.49 -19.14
CA GLY A 149 13.50 10.15 -18.42
C GLY A 149 14.14 11.36 -17.74
N GLU A 150 15.29 11.15 -17.10
CA GLU A 150 16.02 12.22 -16.43
C GLU A 150 16.54 13.26 -17.43
N GLY A 151 16.54 14.54 -17.02
CA GLY A 151 16.97 15.67 -17.84
C GLY A 151 15.94 16.16 -18.86
N TYR A 152 14.75 15.57 -18.90
CA TYR A 152 13.66 16.00 -19.78
C TYR A 152 12.33 16.09 -19.03
N TYR A 153 11.45 16.98 -19.48
CA TYR A 153 10.09 17.11 -18.98
C TYR A 153 9.08 16.96 -20.11
N LEU A 154 7.86 16.55 -19.78
CA LEU A 154 6.79 16.46 -20.75
C LEU A 154 6.11 17.83 -20.96
N ASP A 155 6.27 18.40 -22.15
CA ASP A 155 5.69 19.69 -22.52
C ASP A 155 4.16 19.65 -22.64
N ALA A 156 3.54 20.80 -22.91
CA ALA A 156 2.08 20.91 -23.10
C ALA A 156 1.57 20.19 -24.36
N LEU A 157 2.46 19.86 -25.31
CA LEU A 157 2.17 19.15 -26.55
C LEU A 157 2.41 17.63 -26.40
N GLY A 158 2.82 17.16 -25.23
CA GLY A 158 3.13 15.75 -24.97
C GLY A 158 4.46 15.27 -25.54
N LYS A 159 5.39 16.18 -25.83
CA LYS A 159 6.77 15.90 -26.26
C LYS A 159 7.76 16.17 -25.13
N CYS A 160 8.89 15.46 -25.17
CA CYS A 160 9.95 15.64 -24.19
C CYS A 160 10.81 16.86 -24.54
N GLY A 161 10.70 17.90 -23.70
CA GLY A 161 11.56 19.08 -23.72
C GLY A 161 12.73 18.91 -22.77
N GLN A 162 13.87 19.50 -23.10
CA GLN A 162 15.06 19.41 -22.25
C GLN A 162 14.93 20.30 -21.02
N CYS A 163 15.33 19.78 -19.86
CA CYS A 163 15.44 20.55 -18.62
C CYS A 163 16.54 21.62 -18.71
N ASP A 164 16.46 22.59 -17.81
CA ASP A 164 17.55 23.54 -17.59
C ASP A 164 18.79 22.81 -17.04
N GLY A 165 19.99 23.31 -17.35
CA GLY A 165 21.25 22.70 -16.88
C GLY A 165 21.40 22.70 -15.36
N ALA A 166 20.65 23.54 -14.65
CA ALA A 166 20.57 23.54 -13.19
C ALA A 166 19.78 22.36 -12.60
N CYS A 167 18.97 21.65 -13.40
CA CYS A 167 18.11 20.56 -12.93
C CYS A 167 18.63 19.18 -13.36
N VAL A 168 18.45 18.14 -12.52
CA VAL A 168 18.51 16.73 -12.96
C VAL A 168 17.14 16.28 -13.46
N THR A 169 16.08 16.57 -12.69
CA THR A 169 14.70 16.34 -13.09
C THR A 169 13.91 17.64 -12.99
N CYS A 170 12.96 17.83 -13.91
CA CYS A 170 12.14 19.03 -13.96
C CYS A 170 10.70 18.71 -14.44
N HIS A 171 9.74 19.53 -14.03
CA HIS A 171 8.34 19.45 -14.45
C HIS A 171 7.96 20.52 -15.48
N GLY A 172 8.91 21.36 -15.90
CA GLY A 172 8.71 22.44 -16.84
C GLY A 172 10.02 23.09 -17.32
N PRO A 173 9.96 24.06 -18.24
CA PRO A 173 11.13 24.75 -18.74
C PRO A 173 11.76 25.69 -17.70
N GLY A 174 13.09 25.79 -17.71
CA GLY A 174 13.86 26.76 -16.90
C GLY A 174 14.16 26.29 -15.48
N SER A 175 15.10 26.97 -14.82
CA SER A 175 15.63 26.62 -13.49
C SER A 175 14.62 26.72 -12.34
N LEU A 176 13.46 27.34 -12.56
CA LEU A 176 12.38 27.48 -11.58
C LEU A 176 11.52 26.22 -11.45
N ASN A 177 11.51 25.36 -12.47
CA ASN A 177 10.66 24.17 -12.53
C ASN A 177 11.46 22.88 -12.27
N CYS A 178 12.58 22.97 -11.53
CA CYS A 178 13.35 21.79 -11.15
C CYS A 178 12.69 21.04 -10.00
N ASP A 179 12.60 19.72 -10.10
CA ASP A 179 12.22 18.85 -8.99
C ASP A 179 13.46 18.43 -8.18
N THR A 180 14.57 18.20 -8.88
CA THR A 180 15.88 17.91 -8.28
C THR A 180 16.99 18.72 -8.94
N CYS A 181 17.96 19.16 -8.14
CA CYS A 181 19.06 20.00 -8.59
C CYS A 181 20.26 19.19 -9.08
N ALA A 182 20.90 19.69 -10.14
CA ALA A 182 22.16 19.16 -10.65
C ALA A 182 23.31 19.39 -9.66
N GLY A 183 24.39 18.63 -9.81
CA GLY A 183 25.60 18.84 -9.00
C GLY A 183 26.12 20.27 -9.14
N GLY A 184 26.38 20.94 -8.03
CA GLY A 184 26.72 22.38 -8.03
C GLY A 184 25.50 23.31 -7.99
N TYR A 185 24.29 22.77 -7.79
CA TYR A 185 23.07 23.53 -7.53
C TYR A 185 22.32 23.00 -6.29
N GLY A 186 21.54 23.88 -5.63
CA GLY A 186 20.67 23.51 -4.50
C GLY A 186 19.38 24.33 -4.46
N ASN A 187 18.37 23.87 -3.72
CA ASN A 187 17.02 24.47 -3.66
C ASN A 187 16.49 24.71 -2.23
N ARG A 188 17.37 24.78 -1.22
CA ARG A 188 16.98 24.77 0.19
C ARG A 188 16.32 26.07 0.64
N SER A 189 16.74 27.21 0.10
CA SER A 189 16.29 28.54 0.52
C SER A 189 15.07 29.04 -0.27
N THR A 190 15.06 28.85 -1.60
CA THR A 190 14.06 29.45 -2.49
C THR A 190 13.12 28.47 -3.18
N GLY A 191 13.30 27.15 -2.99
CA GLY A 191 12.46 26.11 -3.60
C GLY A 191 12.72 25.86 -5.08
N TYR A 192 13.74 26.51 -5.68
CA TYR A 192 14.23 26.27 -7.03
C TYR A 192 15.75 26.22 -7.04
N CYS A 193 16.34 25.60 -8.06
CA CYS A 193 17.77 25.33 -8.09
C CYS A 193 18.58 26.59 -8.42
N ARG A 194 19.48 26.93 -7.50
CA ARG A 194 20.49 28.00 -7.63
C ARG A 194 21.88 27.43 -7.50
N GLU A 195 22.83 28.07 -8.18
CA GLU A 195 24.23 27.65 -8.14
C GLU A 195 24.80 27.78 -6.73
N CYS A 196 25.64 26.83 -6.36
CA CYS A 196 26.22 26.77 -5.02
C CYS A 196 27.22 27.90 -4.79
N CYS A 197 27.22 28.49 -3.60
CA CYS A 197 28.20 29.49 -3.20
C CYS A 197 29.61 28.91 -3.22
N THR A 198 30.56 29.69 -3.74
CA THR A 198 31.99 29.36 -3.62
C THR A 198 32.53 29.81 -2.25
N GLU A 199 33.65 29.24 -1.80
CA GLU A 199 34.20 29.54 -0.46
C GLU A 199 34.38 31.05 -0.23
N GLY A 200 33.71 31.57 0.80
CA GLY A 200 33.77 32.98 1.21
C GLY A 200 32.72 33.90 0.57
N GLN A 201 31.82 33.37 -0.28
CA GLN A 201 30.65 34.13 -0.75
C GLN A 201 29.49 34.02 0.25
N ASP A 202 28.83 35.14 0.51
CA ASP A 202 27.60 35.17 1.27
C ASP A 202 26.38 35.00 0.35
N ALA A 203 25.44 34.16 0.79
CA ALA A 203 24.26 33.78 0.00
C ALA A 203 23.34 34.98 -0.35
N GLU A 204 23.28 35.98 0.53
CA GLU A 204 22.45 37.17 0.32
C GLU A 204 23.02 38.13 -0.74
N SER A 205 24.34 38.38 -0.74
CA SER A 205 24.96 39.31 -1.70
C SER A 205 25.20 38.67 -3.07
N TYR A 206 25.48 37.36 -3.13
CA TYR A 206 25.79 36.66 -4.38
C TYR A 206 24.63 35.86 -4.97
N HIS A 207 23.45 35.87 -4.33
CA HIS A 207 22.27 35.16 -4.80
C HIS A 207 22.52 33.65 -5.08
N CYS A 208 23.44 33.04 -4.33
CA CYS A 208 23.85 31.64 -4.45
C CYS A 208 23.24 30.78 -3.33
N GLU A 209 23.26 29.46 -3.51
CA GLU A 209 22.75 28.51 -2.52
C GLU A 209 23.87 27.93 -1.67
N ASP A 210 23.62 27.74 -0.38
CA ASP A 210 24.54 26.97 0.47
C ASP A 210 24.33 25.46 0.28
N CYS A 211 25.11 24.87 -0.64
CA CYS A 211 25.07 23.45 -0.96
C CYS A 211 26.09 22.62 -0.18
N SER A 212 26.70 23.17 0.87
CA SER A 212 27.67 22.44 1.70
C SER A 212 26.97 21.32 2.51
N LEU A 213 26.66 20.21 1.84
CA LEU A 213 26.19 18.99 2.49
C LEU A 213 27.37 18.06 2.80
N GLY A 214 27.67 17.93 4.10
CA GLY A 214 28.45 16.82 4.62
C GLY A 214 29.89 17.14 5.02
N THR A 215 30.10 18.05 5.98
CA THR A 215 31.10 17.67 6.99
C THR A 215 30.53 16.42 7.66
N VAL A 216 31.18 15.27 7.42
CA VAL A 216 31.35 14.23 8.43
C VAL A 216 31.32 14.94 9.77
N TYR A 217 30.43 14.53 10.68
CA TYR A 217 30.43 14.99 12.07
C TYR A 217 31.88 15.12 12.54
N ALA A 218 32.43 16.33 12.44
CA ALA A 218 33.55 16.73 13.23
C ALA A 218 32.90 16.83 14.60
N ILE A 219 32.97 15.73 15.34
CA ILE A 219 32.81 15.70 16.78
C ILE A 219 33.93 16.58 17.31
N HIS A 220 33.75 17.88 17.18
CA HIS A 220 34.37 18.85 18.04
C HIS A 220 33.23 19.41 18.86
N GLY A 221 33.14 18.85 20.07
CA GLY A 221 32.08 19.14 21.00
C GLY A 221 31.89 20.64 21.18
N GLN A 222 30.69 21.10 20.89
CA GLN A 222 30.16 22.32 21.45
C GLN A 222 28.79 22.03 22.06
N HIS A 223 28.86 21.80 23.37
CA HIS A 223 28.03 22.49 24.35
C HIS A 223 26.52 22.43 24.10
N SER A 224 25.93 21.29 24.47
CA SER A 224 24.53 21.22 24.93
C SER A 224 24.37 22.11 26.17
N SER A 225 24.23 23.42 25.99
CA SER A 225 23.88 24.35 27.06
C SER A 225 22.52 25.01 26.85
N SER A 226 21.63 24.41 26.06
CA SER A 226 20.24 24.89 26.00
C SER A 226 19.25 23.92 26.64
N PHE A 227 19.56 22.61 26.69
CA PHE A 227 18.70 21.64 27.37
C PHE A 227 18.96 21.54 28.89
N PHE A 228 20.21 21.68 29.34
CA PHE A 228 20.53 21.62 30.76
C PHE A 228 20.10 22.87 31.55
N TRP A 229 20.12 24.05 30.93
CA TRP A 229 19.69 25.28 31.60
C TRP A 229 18.18 25.34 31.83
N SER A 230 17.38 24.75 30.92
CA SER A 230 15.94 24.63 31.09
C SER A 230 15.57 23.75 32.30
N LEU A 231 16.21 22.60 32.46
CA LEU A 231 15.95 21.70 33.59
C LEU A 231 16.41 22.29 34.94
N ILE A 232 17.54 23.01 34.95
CA ILE A 232 18.02 23.72 36.15
C ILE A 232 17.02 24.81 36.55
N TRP A 233 16.52 25.60 35.61
CA TRP A 233 15.50 26.62 35.90
C TRP A 233 14.18 26.02 36.41
N ILE A 234 13.75 24.89 35.84
CA ILE A 234 12.55 24.19 36.33
C ILE A 234 12.75 23.67 37.76
N MET A 235 13.91 23.07 38.06
CA MET A 235 14.22 22.62 39.42
C MET A 235 14.26 23.78 40.41
N VAL A 236 14.86 24.91 40.04
CA VAL A 236 14.90 26.11 40.89
C VAL A 236 13.48 26.62 41.18
N ILE A 237 12.60 26.66 40.18
CA ILE A 237 11.19 27.06 40.38
C ILE A 237 10.47 26.09 41.32
N VAL A 238 10.65 24.78 41.16
CA VAL A 238 10.05 23.77 42.03
C VAL A 238 10.55 23.92 43.47
N PHE A 239 11.85 24.14 43.68
CA PHE A 239 12.40 24.38 45.01
C PHE A 239 11.86 25.67 45.65
N ILE A 240 11.68 26.74 44.87
CA ILE A 240 11.07 27.98 45.36
C ILE A 240 9.62 27.73 45.78
N ILE A 241 8.83 26.99 44.99
CA ILE A 241 7.44 26.68 45.35
C ILE A 241 7.37 25.83 46.62
N ILE A 242 8.25 24.83 46.78
CA ILE A 242 8.32 24.01 48.00
C ILE A 242 8.74 24.87 49.19
N PHE A 243 9.72 25.76 49.03
CA PHE A 243 10.19 26.62 50.11
C PHE A 243 9.13 27.64 50.54
N VAL A 244 8.44 28.27 49.58
CA VAL A 244 7.31 29.15 49.85
C VAL A 244 6.15 28.37 50.49
N GLY A 245 5.88 27.14 50.02
CA GLY A 245 4.89 26.25 50.62
C GLY A 245 5.23 25.85 52.05
N LEU A 246 6.50 25.60 52.36
CA LEU A 246 6.98 25.30 53.71
C LEU A 246 6.92 26.55 54.61
N ILE A 247 7.33 27.72 54.11
CA ILE A 247 7.18 28.98 54.84
C ILE A 247 5.70 29.25 55.12
N ALA A 248 4.84 29.17 54.11
CA ALA A 248 3.40 29.30 54.29
C ALA A 248 2.89 28.25 55.27
N TYR A 249 3.33 27.00 55.20
CA TYR A 249 2.96 25.96 56.16
C TYR A 249 3.40 26.32 57.58
N TYR A 250 4.60 26.85 57.81
CA TYR A 250 5.03 27.28 59.14
C TYR A 250 4.27 28.51 59.63
N PHE A 251 4.00 29.49 58.77
CA PHE A 251 3.19 30.67 59.10
C PHE A 251 1.72 30.31 59.38
N PHE A 252 1.10 29.45 58.55
CA PHE A 252 -0.28 28.98 58.75
C PHE A 252 -0.41 27.88 59.80
N LYS A 253 0.69 27.25 60.22
CA LYS A 253 0.72 26.34 61.37
C LYS A 253 0.72 27.10 62.69
N ASP A 254 1.29 28.31 62.73
CA ASP A 254 1.21 29.20 63.91
C ASP A 254 -0.20 29.81 64.09
N GLU A 255 -1.01 29.93 63.03
CA GLU A 255 -2.40 30.44 63.12
C GLU A 255 -3.49 29.34 63.18
N LYS A 256 -3.14 28.06 63.06
CA LYS A 256 -4.12 26.95 63.06
C LYS A 256 -4.47 26.38 64.44
N ASP A 257 -3.93 26.94 65.51
CA ASP A 257 -4.37 26.63 66.88
C ASP A 257 -5.65 27.40 67.28
N GLN A 258 -6.23 28.24 66.40
CA GLN A 258 -7.48 28.95 66.73
C GLN A 258 -8.29 29.36 65.49
N ILE A 259 -8.96 28.42 64.81
CA ILE A 259 -10.06 28.78 63.89
C ILE A 259 -11.24 27.81 64.06
N ASP A 260 -12.30 28.33 64.67
CA ASP A 260 -13.65 27.77 64.76
C ASP A 260 -14.23 27.51 63.37
N TYR A 261 -14.78 26.31 63.13
CA TYR A 261 -15.49 25.99 61.90
C TYR A 261 -16.96 26.39 62.04
N THR A 262 -17.43 27.34 61.22
CA THR A 262 -18.86 27.57 60.98
C THR A 262 -19.36 26.62 59.89
N PRO A 263 -20.44 25.84 60.09
CA PRO A 263 -20.94 24.90 59.08
C PRO A 263 -21.72 25.59 57.95
N LEU A 264 -21.53 25.11 56.71
CA LEU A 264 -22.35 25.51 55.55
C LEU A 264 -23.75 24.87 55.60
N PRO A 265 -24.81 25.55 55.13
CA PRO A 265 -26.18 25.05 55.18
C PRO A 265 -26.48 23.94 54.16
N HIS A 266 -27.16 22.90 54.63
CA HIS A 266 -27.72 21.83 53.80
C HIS A 266 -28.93 22.34 52.99
N TYR A 267 -28.95 22.04 51.69
CA TYR A 267 -30.06 22.30 50.77
C TYR A 267 -31.06 21.13 50.81
N ASN A 268 -32.32 21.38 51.19
CA ASN A 268 -33.38 20.36 51.17
C ASN A 268 -34.33 20.59 49.99
N SER A 269 -34.40 19.61 49.08
CA SER A 269 -35.01 19.71 47.76
C SER A 269 -36.55 19.55 47.74
N ALA A 270 -37.24 19.72 48.87
CA ALA A 270 -38.68 19.47 48.97
C ALA A 270 -39.55 20.74 49.10
N THR A 271 -39.01 21.90 49.52
CA THR A 271 -39.82 23.11 49.77
C THR A 271 -39.19 24.43 49.33
N GLY A 272 -38.01 24.42 48.69
CA GLY A 272 -37.51 25.56 47.90
C GLY A 272 -37.05 26.81 48.67
N ASP A 273 -36.94 26.77 50.01
CA ASP A 273 -36.45 27.90 50.82
C ASP A 273 -35.33 27.47 51.78
N VAL A 274 -34.32 28.34 51.96
CA VAL A 274 -33.10 28.13 52.76
C VAL A 274 -33.26 28.76 54.14
N HIS A 275 -33.22 27.95 55.20
CA HIS A 275 -33.20 28.43 56.58
C HIS A 275 -31.80 28.23 57.20
N LEU A 276 -31.19 29.33 57.64
CA LEU A 276 -29.97 29.39 58.46
C LEU A 276 -30.33 29.11 59.92
N LEU A 277 -29.72 28.10 60.54
CA LEU A 277 -29.73 27.96 62.00
C LEU A 277 -28.33 27.59 62.49
N ASP A 278 -27.93 28.34 63.50
CA ASP A 278 -26.64 28.38 64.17
C ASP A 278 -26.23 27.05 64.84
N SER A 279 -24.92 26.96 65.05
CA SER A 279 -24.09 25.94 65.70
C SER A 279 -24.68 25.25 66.94
N ASP A 280 -24.34 23.96 67.12
CA ASP A 280 -23.49 23.52 68.24
C ASP A 280 -23.17 22.00 68.23
N SER A 281 -21.86 21.72 68.31
CA SER A 281 -21.14 20.70 69.10
C SER A 281 -21.44 19.18 69.02
N ASP A 282 -20.41 18.48 68.55
CA ASP A 282 -19.64 17.39 69.19
C ASP A 282 -20.14 15.94 69.36
N SER A 283 -19.11 15.07 69.29
CA SER A 283 -18.96 13.66 69.72
C SER A 283 -19.52 12.58 68.78
N ASP A 284 -18.90 11.43 68.56
CA ASP A 284 -17.57 10.87 68.85
C ASP A 284 -17.49 9.54 68.06
N ASP A 285 -16.27 9.08 67.82
CA ASP A 285 -15.85 7.66 67.80
C ASP A 285 -16.34 6.65 66.72
N ALA A 286 -15.36 6.34 65.86
CA ALA A 286 -14.71 5.03 65.78
C ALA A 286 -15.37 3.83 65.05
N VAL A 287 -14.45 3.01 64.51
CA VAL A 287 -14.52 1.54 64.33
C VAL A 287 -14.88 0.98 62.93
N PHE A 288 -13.81 0.50 62.28
CA PHE A 288 -13.60 -0.76 61.56
C PHE A 288 -14.12 -1.05 60.13
N GLU A 289 -13.14 -1.53 59.34
CA GLU A 289 -13.15 -2.66 58.38
C GLU A 289 -14.30 -2.73 57.35
N SER A 290 -14.04 -2.78 56.04
CA SER A 290 -13.43 -3.92 55.35
C SER A 290 -13.64 -3.73 53.83
N LYS A 291 -12.77 -4.39 53.03
CA LYS A 291 -13.05 -5.08 51.74
C LYS A 291 -13.94 -4.39 50.68
N LEU A 292 -13.72 -4.48 49.37
CA LEU A 292 -12.82 -5.24 48.49
C LEU A 292 -13.28 -4.86 47.07
N SER A 293 -12.34 -4.86 46.13
CA SER A 293 -12.52 -5.13 44.70
C SER A 293 -13.22 -4.14 43.76
N CYS A 294 -12.49 -4.00 42.65
CA CYS A 294 -12.83 -3.41 41.36
C CYS A 294 -13.90 -4.19 40.56
N ASP A 295 -14.38 -3.52 39.52
CA ASP A 295 -14.85 -3.98 38.21
C ASP A 295 -16.09 -4.90 38.13
N ILE A 296 -17.16 -4.40 37.50
CA ILE A 296 -17.44 -4.52 36.04
C ILE A 296 -18.35 -3.34 35.62
#